data_AF-A0A7K0DPT0-F1
#
_entry.id   AF-A0A7K0DPT0-F1
#
_cell.length_a   1.000
_cell.length_b   1.000
_cell.length_c   1.000
_cell.angle_alpha   90.00
_cell.angle_beta   90.00
_cell.angle_gamma   90.00
#
_symmetry.space_group_name_H-M   'P 1'
#
loop_
_entity.id
_entity.type
_entity.pdbx_description
1 polymer ?
#
loop_
_entity_poly.entity_id
_entity_poly.type
_entity_poly.pdbx_seq_one_letter_code
_entity_poly.pdbx_strand_id
1 'polypeptide(L)'
;MTETFSVPSPITRVAAVRPLPGEGAESPSGAAALAELGCRLARQLFDAGLRLDALHAVYDRPDASREDLRAAGIAVGDILDRLGTMLHDTGKTILADAIDRMPYEPVEYEPTDPVRRSRRGL
;
A
#
# COMPACT_ATOMS: atom_id res chain seq x y z
N MET A 1 -37.34 -25.76 35.20
CA MET A 1 -37.06 -24.55 34.40
C MET A 1 -35.86 -23.86 35.01
N THR A 2 -34.68 -23.98 34.40
CA THR A 2 -33.48 -23.22 34.74
C THR A 2 -32.64 -23.10 33.47
N GLU A 3 -32.64 -21.90 32.90
CA GLU A 3 -31.94 -21.54 31.67
C GLU A 3 -30.44 -21.45 31.90
N THR A 4 -29.66 -22.13 31.07
CA THR A 4 -28.22 -21.95 30.93
C THR A 4 -27.97 -20.68 30.12
N PHE A 5 -27.62 -19.59 30.80
CA PHE A 5 -27.19 -18.36 30.13
C PHE A 5 -25.76 -18.50 29.60
N SER A 6 -25.65 -18.39 28.29
CA SER A 6 -24.44 -18.28 27.50
C SER A 6 -23.60 -17.06 27.93
N VAL A 7 -22.32 -17.28 28.22
CA VAL A 7 -21.35 -16.21 28.50
C VAL A 7 -21.02 -15.50 27.18
N PRO A 8 -21.15 -14.17 27.08
CA PRO A 8 -20.71 -13.45 25.89
C PRO A 8 -19.17 -13.34 25.87
N SER A 9 -18.57 -13.78 24.77
CA SER A 9 -17.16 -13.56 24.46
C SER A 9 -16.77 -12.09 24.59
N PRO A 10 -15.58 -11.75 25.10
CA PRO A 10 -15.12 -10.37 25.10
C PRO A 10 -14.94 -9.91 23.65
N ILE A 11 -15.70 -8.87 23.28
CA ILE A 11 -15.57 -8.15 22.03
C ILE A 11 -14.16 -7.54 22.00
N THR A 12 -13.29 -8.07 21.14
CA THR A 12 -12.03 -7.45 20.75
C THR A 12 -12.33 -6.08 20.15
N ARG A 13 -12.27 -5.02 20.95
CA ARG A 13 -12.27 -3.65 20.43
C ARG A 13 -10.87 -3.39 19.89
N VAL A 14 -10.76 -3.36 18.56
CA VAL A 14 -9.62 -2.77 17.86
C VAL A 14 -9.60 -1.28 18.20
N ALA A 15 -8.80 -0.91 19.19
CA ALA A 15 -8.59 0.49 19.54
C ALA A 15 -7.76 1.17 18.44
N ALA A 16 -8.24 2.31 17.96
CA ALA A 16 -7.63 3.08 16.89
C ALA A 16 -6.20 3.50 17.25
N VAL A 17 -5.25 3.14 16.38
CA VAL A 17 -3.84 3.55 16.44
C VAL A 17 -3.76 5.05 16.15
N ARG A 18 -3.14 5.81 17.05
CA ARG A 18 -2.79 7.22 16.83
C ARG A 18 -1.27 7.32 16.62
N PRO A 19 -0.78 7.86 15.50
CA PRO A 19 0.65 8.06 15.28
C PRO A 19 1.13 9.26 16.10
N LEU A 20 2.19 9.07 16.90
CA LEU A 20 2.96 10.17 17.50
C LEU A 20 4.25 10.39 16.71
N PRO A 21 4.65 11.65 16.48
CA PRO A 21 5.86 11.99 15.74
C PRO A 21 7.08 11.91 16.66
N GLY A 22 8.00 10.99 16.39
CA GLY A 22 9.23 10.85 17.18
C GLY A 22 10.25 9.92 16.55
N GLU A 23 11.20 10.52 15.82
CA GLU A 23 12.61 10.12 15.72
C GLU A 23 12.93 8.62 15.52
N GLY A 24 12.44 8.03 14.42
CA GLY A 24 13.08 6.86 13.82
C GLY A 24 14.17 7.33 12.85
N ALA A 25 15.44 7.17 13.20
CA ALA A 25 16.54 7.45 12.30
C ALA A 25 16.33 6.68 10.98
N GLU A 26 16.00 7.39 9.91
CA GLU A 26 15.88 6.80 8.58
C GLU A 26 17.23 6.19 8.22
N SER A 27 17.31 4.86 8.20
CA SER A 27 18.53 4.20 7.75
C SER A 27 18.81 4.68 6.32
N PRO A 28 20.00 5.24 6.02
CA PRO A 28 20.30 5.83 4.71
C PRO A 28 20.11 4.83 3.56
N SER A 29 20.15 3.52 3.87
CA SER A 29 19.85 2.44 2.94
C SER A 29 18.39 2.42 2.46
N GLY A 30 17.42 2.74 3.31
CA GLY A 30 15.99 2.76 2.96
C GLY A 30 15.62 3.96 2.10
N ALA A 31 16.19 5.13 2.42
CA ALA A 31 16.04 6.34 1.60
C ALA A 31 16.67 6.18 0.20
N ALA A 32 17.86 5.58 0.12
CA ALA A 32 18.51 5.30 -1.17
C ALA A 32 17.72 4.30 -2.03
N ALA A 33 17.21 3.22 -1.43
CA ALA A 33 16.38 2.24 -2.14
C ALA A 33 15.07 2.86 -2.67
N LEU A 34 14.42 3.72 -1.86
CA LEU A 34 13.22 4.44 -2.28
C LEU A 34 13.51 5.43 -3.42
N ALA A 35 14.65 6.14 -3.35
CA ALA A 35 15.07 7.05 -4.42
C ALA A 35 15.37 6.30 -5.72
N GLU A 36 16.04 5.13 -5.65
CA GLU A 36 16.28 4.28 -6.82
C GLU A 36 14.96 3.77 -7.44
N LEU A 37 14.02 3.35 -6.61
CA LEU A 37 12.69 2.94 -7.03
C LEU A 37 11.95 4.09 -7.74
N GLY A 38 12.00 5.30 -7.18
CA GLY A 38 11.44 6.51 -7.79
C GLY A 38 12.08 6.86 -9.14
N CYS A 39 13.40 6.79 -9.24
CA CYS A 39 14.15 6.99 -10.48
C CYS A 39 13.75 5.97 -11.56
N ARG A 40 13.62 4.69 -11.18
CA ARG A 40 13.19 3.62 -12.08
C ARG A 40 11.76 3.86 -12.58
N LEU A 41 10.85 4.22 -11.68
CA LEU A 41 9.47 4.57 -12.03
C LEU A 41 9.42 5.73 -13.03
N ALA A 42 10.13 6.82 -12.74
CA ALA A 42 10.18 7.99 -13.61
C ALA A 42 10.70 7.64 -15.02
N ARG A 43 11.76 6.83 -15.12
CA ARG A 43 12.30 6.39 -16.40
C ARG A 43 11.29 5.54 -17.19
N GLN A 44 10.59 4.63 -16.54
CA GLN A 44 9.58 3.80 -17.22
C GLN A 44 8.36 4.62 -17.67
N LEU A 45 7.93 5.60 -16.87
CA LEU A 45 6.84 6.52 -17.27
C LEU A 45 7.26 7.36 -18.48
N PHE A 46 8.50 7.85 -18.50
CA PHE A 46 9.04 8.58 -19.64
C PHE A 46 9.11 7.72 -20.90
N ASP A 47 9.65 6.49 -20.79
CA ASP A 47 9.71 5.53 -21.91
C ASP A 47 8.31 5.20 -22.44
N ALA A 48 7.30 5.07 -21.56
CA ALA A 48 5.92 4.85 -21.98
C ALA A 48 5.35 6.06 -22.72
N GLY A 49 5.64 7.28 -22.25
CA GLY A 49 5.26 8.52 -22.93
C GLY A 49 5.81 8.60 -24.35
N LEU A 50 7.10 8.29 -24.55
CA LEU A 50 7.71 8.25 -25.88
C LEU A 50 7.05 7.23 -26.82
N ARG A 51 6.65 6.07 -26.29
CA ARG A 51 5.97 5.04 -27.08
C ARG A 51 4.56 5.49 -27.47
N LEU A 52 3.83 6.12 -26.55
CA LEU A 52 2.50 6.66 -26.83
C LEU A 52 2.56 7.79 -27.86
N ASP A 53 3.56 8.66 -27.79
CA ASP A 53 3.81 9.71 -28.79
C ASP A 53 4.06 9.10 -30.19
N ALA A 54 4.88 8.06 -30.26
CA ALA A 54 5.11 7.33 -31.52
C ALA A 54 3.82 6.68 -32.08
N LEU A 55 2.94 6.18 -31.21
CA LEU A 55 1.65 5.62 -31.61
C LEU A 55 0.66 6.72 -32.05
N HIS A 56 0.72 7.90 -31.44
CA HIS A 56 -0.09 9.05 -31.85
C HIS A 56 0.14 9.41 -33.32
N ALA A 57 1.39 9.33 -33.79
CA ALA A 57 1.73 9.55 -35.20
C ALA A 57 1.06 8.55 -36.17
N VAL A 58 0.64 7.37 -35.70
CA VAL A 58 -0.12 6.40 -36.50
C VAL A 58 -1.58 6.88 -36.66
N TYR A 59 -2.16 7.43 -35.60
CA TYR A 59 -3.53 7.96 -35.63
C TYR A 59 -3.66 9.27 -36.43
N ASP A 60 -2.61 10.09 -36.46
CA ASP A 60 -2.58 11.34 -37.24
C ASP A 60 -2.39 11.11 -38.76
N ARG A 61 -2.06 9.89 -39.18
CA ARG A 61 -1.80 9.59 -40.59
C ARG A 61 -3.11 9.49 -41.38
N PRO A 62 -3.30 10.29 -42.44
CA PRO A 62 -4.57 10.35 -43.19
C PRO A 62 -4.88 9.06 -43.97
N ASP A 63 -3.87 8.24 -44.24
CA ASP A 63 -3.94 6.97 -44.97
C ASP A 63 -3.69 5.74 -44.07
N ALA A 64 -3.81 5.88 -42.75
CA ALA A 64 -3.68 4.75 -41.82
C ALA A 64 -4.69 3.64 -42.14
N SER A 65 -4.20 2.42 -42.31
CA SER A 65 -5.08 1.27 -42.56
C SER A 65 -5.80 0.87 -41.26
N ARG A 66 -6.93 0.15 -41.40
CA ARG A 66 -7.62 -0.44 -40.24
C ARG A 66 -6.73 -1.39 -39.45
N GLU A 67 -5.79 -2.04 -40.13
CA GLU A 67 -4.83 -2.95 -39.50
C GLU A 67 -3.81 -2.15 -38.66
N ASP A 68 -3.31 -1.03 -39.18
CA ASP A 68 -2.41 -0.12 -38.45
C ASP A 68 -3.07 0.43 -37.18
N LEU A 69 -4.33 0.89 -37.29
CA LEU A 69 -5.08 1.42 -36.15
C LEU A 69 -5.38 0.35 -35.10
N ARG A 70 -5.63 -0.89 -35.53
CA ARG A 70 -5.85 -2.03 -34.63
C ARG A 70 -4.55 -2.43 -33.93
N ALA A 71 -3.44 -2.51 -34.66
CA ALA A 71 -2.13 -2.80 -34.11
C ALA A 71 -1.70 -1.72 -33.10
N ALA A 72 -1.92 -0.44 -33.43
CA ALA A 72 -1.69 0.67 -32.52
C ALA A 72 -2.55 0.57 -31.25
N GLY A 73 -3.83 0.21 -31.39
CA GLY A 73 -4.71 0.01 -30.24
C GLY A 73 -4.26 -1.12 -29.31
N ILE A 74 -3.77 -2.24 -29.86
CA ILE A 74 -3.18 -3.34 -29.08
C ILE A 74 -1.93 -2.84 -28.35
N ALA A 75 -1.05 -2.12 -29.04
CA ALA A 75 0.17 -1.58 -28.45
C ALA A 75 -0.11 -0.57 -27.31
N VAL A 76 -1.15 0.26 -27.44
CA VAL A 76 -1.60 1.14 -26.35
C VAL A 76 -2.06 0.30 -25.14
N GLY A 77 -2.85 -0.74 -25.37
CA GLY A 77 -3.28 -1.68 -24.32
C GLY A 77 -2.10 -2.29 -23.57
N ASP A 78 -1.12 -2.81 -24.29
CA ASP A 78 0.09 -3.41 -23.71
C ASP A 78 0.90 -2.41 -22.87
N ILE A 79 0.98 -1.14 -23.30
CA ILE A 79 1.62 -0.07 -22.53
C ILE A 79 0.87 0.18 -21.23
N LEU A 80 -0.47 0.30 -21.27
CA LEU A 80 -1.29 0.57 -20.09
C LEU A 80 -1.24 -0.59 -19.09
N ASP A 81 -1.28 -1.83 -19.55
CA ASP A 81 -1.19 -3.02 -18.69
C ASP A 81 0.17 -3.10 -17.98
N ARG A 82 1.25 -2.79 -18.71
CA ARG A 82 2.59 -2.73 -18.15
C ARG A 82 2.73 -1.61 -17.12
N LEU A 83 2.19 -0.43 -17.41
CA LEU A 83 2.17 0.69 -16.47
C LEU A 83 1.39 0.36 -15.20
N GLY A 84 0.21 -0.27 -15.34
CA GLY A 84 -0.61 -0.70 -14.22
C GLY A 84 0.12 -1.68 -13.31
N THR A 85 0.77 -2.69 -13.90
CA THR A 85 1.58 -3.68 -13.16
C THR A 85 2.71 -3.00 -12.39
N MET A 86 3.46 -2.12 -13.06
CA MET A 86 4.57 -1.41 -12.43
C MET A 86 4.13 -0.49 -11.29
N LEU A 87 3.03 0.26 -11.46
CA LEU A 87 2.49 1.13 -10.41
C LEU A 87 2.03 0.32 -9.20
N HIS A 88 1.38 -0.82 -9.43
CA HIS A 88 0.96 -1.73 -8.38
C HIS A 88 2.14 -2.30 -7.59
N ASP A 89 3.17 -2.77 -8.28
CA ASP A 89 4.37 -3.33 -7.66
C ASP A 89 5.15 -2.26 -6.88
N THR A 90 5.30 -1.07 -7.47
CA THR A 90 5.92 0.08 -6.79
C THR A 90 5.13 0.48 -5.54
N GLY A 91 3.81 0.54 -5.63
CA GLY A 91 2.92 0.82 -4.51
C GLY A 91 3.05 -0.20 -3.39
N LYS A 92 3.16 -1.50 -3.72
CA LYS A 92 3.42 -2.55 -2.73
C LYS A 92 4.76 -2.36 -2.03
N THR A 93 5.82 -2.04 -2.77
CA THR A 93 7.14 -1.82 -2.17
C THR A 93 7.14 -0.62 -1.23
N ILE A 94 6.52 0.49 -1.64
CA ILE A 94 6.40 1.69 -0.79
C ILE A 94 5.56 1.39 0.45
N LEU A 95 4.45 0.65 0.31
CA LEU A 95 3.61 0.29 1.45
C LEU A 95 4.35 -0.65 2.42
N ALA A 96 5.12 -1.62 1.92
CA ALA A 96 5.93 -2.49 2.75
C ALA A 96 6.99 -1.70 3.54
N ASP A 97 7.73 -0.81 2.87
CA ASP A 97 8.70 0.08 3.52
C ASP A 97 8.02 1.01 4.56
N ALA A 98 6.83 1.53 4.27
CA ALA A 98 6.08 2.35 5.21
C ALA A 98 5.63 1.56 6.45
N ILE A 99 5.25 0.29 6.28
CA ILE A 99 4.90 -0.62 7.39
C ILE A 99 6.14 -0.94 8.23
N ASP A 100 7.27 -1.26 7.60
CA ASP A 100 8.53 -1.58 8.30
C ASP A 100 9.07 -0.39 9.10
N ARG A 101 8.78 0.84 8.66
CA ARG A 101 9.13 2.08 9.36
C ARG A 101 8.17 2.43 10.51
N MET A 102 7.02 1.76 10.64
CA MET A 102 6.14 1.99 11.79
C MET A 102 6.82 1.40 13.04
N PRO A 103 7.11 2.21 14.08
CA PRO A 103 7.64 1.67 15.32
C PRO A 103 6.61 0.71 15.94
N TYR A 104 7.00 -0.55 16.12
CA TYR A 104 6.27 -1.52 16.91
C TYR A 104 6.66 -1.34 18.38
N GLU A 105 5.84 -0.68 19.17
CA GLU A 105 5.94 -0.80 20.62
C GLU A 105 5.16 -2.06 21.04
N PRO A 106 5.79 -3.05 21.71
CA PRO A 106 5.06 -4.09 22.39
C PRO A 106 4.16 -3.38 23.41
N VAL A 107 2.84 -3.48 23.25
CA VAL A 107 1.92 -3.06 24.31
C VAL A 107 2.22 -3.97 25.48
N GLU A 108 2.94 -3.48 26.49
CA GLU A 108 3.03 -4.16 27.78
C GLU A 108 1.60 -4.33 28.29
N TYR A 109 1.10 -5.56 28.20
CA TYR A 109 -0.17 -5.93 28.79
C TYR A 109 0.05 -5.89 30.30
N GLU A 110 -0.18 -4.74 30.95
CA GLU A 110 -0.36 -4.74 32.40
C GLU A 110 -1.62 -5.57 32.66
N PRO A 111 -1.51 -6.75 33.30
CA PRO A 111 -2.69 -7.48 33.71
C PRO A 111 -3.37 -6.59 34.74
N THR A 112 -4.44 -5.90 34.37
CA THR A 112 -5.25 -5.14 35.31
C THR A 112 -5.69 -6.09 36.41
N ASP A 113 -5.07 -5.95 37.59
CA ASP A 113 -5.37 -6.72 38.78
C ASP A 113 -6.89 -6.56 39.06
N PRO A 114 -7.70 -7.61 38.98
CA PRO A 114 -9.13 -7.49 39.17
C PRO A 114 -9.39 -7.11 40.63
N VAL A 115 -9.62 -5.81 40.83
CA VAL A 115 -10.25 -5.14 41.98
C VAL A 115 -10.41 -6.07 43.18
N ARG A 116 -9.45 -6.04 44.11
CA ARG A 116 -9.64 -6.53 45.49
C ARG A 116 -10.88 -5.83 46.06
N ARG A 117 -12.05 -6.47 45.94
CA ARG A 117 -13.24 -6.14 46.74
C ARG A 117 -12.86 -6.37 48.19
N SER A 118 -12.48 -5.30 48.88
CA SER A 118 -12.32 -5.28 50.32
C SER A 118 -13.59 -5.83 50.96
N ARG A 119 -13.46 -7.01 51.56
CA ARG A 119 -14.21 -7.37 52.78
C ARG A 119 -14.00 -6.24 53.79
N ARG A 120 -15.00 -5.37 53.93
CA ARG A 120 -15.41 -4.77 55.21
C ARG A 120 -16.86 -5.23 55.37
N GLY A 121 -17.23 -6.07 56.33
CA GLY A 121 -16.84 -6.00 57.73
C GLY A 121 -17.70 -4.92 58.38
N LEU A 122 -18.97 -5.26 58.61
CA LEU A 122 -19.84 -4.87 59.74
C LEU A 122 -21.11 -5.73 59.67
#